data_AF-A0AAP0CU13-F1
#
_entry.id   AF-A0AAP0CU13-F1
#
_cell.length_a   1.000
_cell.length_b   1.000
_cell.length_c   1.000
_cell.angle_alpha   90.00
_cell.angle_beta   90.00
_cell.angle_gamma   90.00
#
_symmetry.space_group_name_H-M   'P 1'
#
loop_
_entity.id
_entity.type
_entity.pdbx_description
1 polymer ?
#
loop_
_entity_poly.entity_id
_entity_poly.type
_entity_poly.pdbx_seq_one_letter_code
_entity_poly.pdbx_strand_id
1 'polypeptide(L)'
;MALWCYRRLLPTVGSGYKLYGDNNLGVVRRSFHVLSNALHDHETSGTQSSMEYTILRKAGFSLTGIRGMCTSMLSSESSEGSFPSDLLSRKEVQVLTPERAIGKLQDLVIPVTNFQNEDKGLMVLAGDVFDVPIRKDIIHRVVRWQLAKRQQGTHSTKTISEVSGTGRKPWPQKGTGRARHGSLRGPQFRTGAVMHGPKPRSHAFKLNKKVRRLGLKIALSARAAEGKLLVFDDLKLATHKTKNIVSYVSQMDESKKVLVVDGGPIDENLKLATQNLHYVNVLPSIGLNVYSILLHDTLVMSRDAVNKIVERMHTPINR
;
A
#
# COMPACT_ATOMS: atom_id res chain seq x y z
N MET A 1 -14.32 41.48 8.43
CA MET A 1 -13.67 41.62 9.76
C MET A 1 -13.85 40.32 10.55
N ALA A 2 -13.16 40.17 11.69
CA ALA A 2 -13.09 38.96 12.54
C ALA A 2 -12.25 37.79 11.99
N LEU A 3 -10.95 37.83 12.27
CA LEU A 3 -10.07 36.65 12.31
C LEU A 3 -10.18 36.00 13.70
N TRP A 4 -10.33 34.68 13.75
CA TRP A 4 -10.23 33.91 15.00
C TRP A 4 -8.83 33.31 15.13
N CYS A 5 -7.99 33.91 15.99
CA CYS A 5 -6.65 33.42 16.29
C CYS A 5 -6.68 32.38 17.41
N TYR A 6 -6.39 31.11 17.08
CA TYR A 6 -6.20 30.08 18.11
C TYR A 6 -4.76 30.08 18.64
N ARG A 7 -4.60 30.53 19.89
CA ARG A 7 -3.32 30.65 20.60
C ARG A 7 -2.89 29.27 21.14
N ARG A 8 -1.89 28.63 20.52
CA ARG A 8 -1.36 27.34 21.00
C ARG A 8 -0.29 27.57 22.07
N LEU A 9 -0.57 27.14 23.30
CA LEU A 9 0.38 27.13 24.42
C LEU A 9 1.49 26.10 24.17
N LEU A 10 2.74 26.46 24.49
CA LEU A 10 3.88 25.55 24.59
C LEU A 10 4.21 25.37 26.08
N PRO A 11 4.45 24.14 26.58
CA PRO A 11 4.93 23.94 27.93
C PRO A 11 6.42 24.29 28.03
N THR A 12 6.75 25.17 28.97
CA THR A 12 8.13 25.44 29.39
C THR A 12 8.64 24.30 30.28
N VAL A 13 9.76 23.69 29.91
CA VAL A 13 10.55 22.87 30.83
C VAL A 13 11.98 23.41 30.81
N GLY A 14 12.35 24.11 31.88
CA GLY A 14 13.74 24.43 32.17
C GLY A 14 14.21 23.57 33.33
N SER A 15 15.43 23.04 33.26
CA SER A 15 16.13 22.56 34.46
C SER A 15 17.64 22.65 34.33
N GLY A 16 18.22 23.30 35.35
CA GLY A 16 19.60 23.30 35.82
C GLY A 16 20.68 22.52 35.08
N TYR A 17 21.68 23.27 34.62
CA TYR A 17 23.05 22.77 34.50
C TYR A 17 23.61 22.46 35.90
N LYS A 18 24.25 21.30 36.07
CA LYS A 18 25.18 21.07 37.18
C LYS A 18 26.35 20.22 36.70
N LEU A 19 27.55 20.77 36.84
CA LEU A 19 28.81 20.09 36.60
C LEU A 19 29.13 19.20 37.80
N TYR A 20 29.44 17.93 37.54
CA TYR A 20 30.35 17.13 38.35
C TYR A 20 31.12 16.23 37.38
N GLY A 21 32.45 16.22 37.48
CA GLY A 21 33.27 15.27 36.76
C GLY A 21 33.52 14.05 37.63
N ASP A 22 33.77 12.91 37.00
CA ASP A 22 34.66 11.90 37.57
C ASP A 22 35.28 11.05 36.46
N ASN A 23 36.48 10.55 36.73
CA ASN A 23 37.26 9.75 35.80
C ASN A 23 36.91 8.26 35.96
N ASN A 24 36.73 7.52 34.86
CA ASN A 24 37.61 6.37 34.58
C ASN A 24 37.34 5.62 33.26
N LEU A 25 38.48 5.27 32.67
CA LEU A 25 38.79 4.20 31.71
C LEU A 25 37.77 3.05 31.53
N GLY A 26 37.51 2.69 30.26
CA GLY A 26 36.67 1.53 29.91
C GLY A 26 36.55 1.24 28.40
N VAL A 27 37.66 1.22 27.66
CA VAL A 27 37.64 0.94 26.21
C VAL A 27 37.45 -0.56 25.93
N VAL A 28 36.22 -0.96 25.59
CA VAL A 28 35.92 -2.31 25.07
C VAL A 28 35.70 -2.23 23.55
N ARG A 29 36.74 -2.51 22.77
CA ARG A 29 36.63 -2.72 21.32
C ARG A 29 36.02 -4.09 21.05
N ARG A 30 34.90 -4.16 20.34
CA ARG A 30 34.40 -5.40 19.71
C ARG A 30 34.98 -5.51 18.30
N SER A 31 35.73 -6.59 18.05
CA SER A 31 36.30 -6.89 16.74
C SER A 31 35.23 -7.39 15.76
N PHE A 32 35.25 -6.86 14.53
CA PHE A 32 34.52 -7.44 13.41
C PHE A 32 35.37 -8.53 12.76
N HIS A 33 34.84 -9.75 12.63
CA HIS A 33 35.41 -10.75 11.74
C HIS A 33 34.91 -10.52 10.31
N VAL A 34 35.85 -10.31 9.39
CA VAL A 34 35.62 -10.37 7.94
C VAL A 34 36.05 -11.75 7.48
N LEU A 35 35.18 -12.48 6.78
CA LEU A 35 35.55 -13.69 6.04
C LEU A 35 35.73 -13.35 4.56
N SER A 36 36.97 -13.48 4.09
CA SER A 36 37.33 -13.40 2.67
C SER A 36 37.57 -14.80 2.14
N ASN A 37 36.83 -15.23 1.10
CA ASN A 37 37.21 -16.35 0.26
C ASN A 37 37.42 -15.87 -1.18
N ALA A 38 38.49 -16.35 -1.82
CA ALA A 38 38.90 -15.95 -3.15
C ALA A 38 38.66 -17.07 -4.18
N LEU A 39 38.32 -16.64 -5.40
CA LEU A 39 38.68 -17.18 -6.71
C LEU A 39 38.92 -18.70 -6.87
N HIS A 40 38.15 -19.31 -7.77
CA HIS A 40 38.72 -19.86 -9.01
C HIS A 40 37.65 -20.00 -10.11
N ASP A 41 37.95 -19.47 -11.30
CA ASP A 41 37.26 -19.72 -12.57
C ASP A 41 38.07 -20.72 -13.44
N HIS A 42 37.49 -21.12 -14.60
CA HIS A 42 37.90 -22.11 -15.63
C HIS A 42 37.17 -23.47 -15.53
N GLU A 43 36.68 -24.11 -16.62
CA GLU A 43 36.28 -23.66 -17.96
C GLU A 43 35.50 -24.78 -18.72
N THR A 44 34.84 -24.45 -19.83
CA THR A 44 34.46 -25.33 -20.98
C THR A 44 33.56 -26.59 -20.81
N SER A 45 32.32 -26.46 -21.31
CA SER A 45 31.61 -27.30 -22.31
C SER A 45 31.88 -28.83 -22.45
N GLY A 46 30.79 -29.63 -22.46
CA GLY A 46 30.74 -31.00 -22.99
C GLY A 46 29.30 -31.54 -23.17
N THR A 47 29.00 -32.18 -24.30
CA THR A 47 27.64 -32.57 -24.77
C THR A 47 27.32 -34.08 -24.66
N GLN A 48 26.04 -34.43 -24.92
CA GLN A 48 25.45 -35.79 -25.14
C GLN A 48 25.14 -36.59 -23.84
N SER A 49 23.95 -37.15 -23.57
CA SER A 49 22.83 -37.81 -24.32
C SER A 49 22.98 -39.33 -24.48
N SER A 50 21.85 -40.07 -24.43
CA SER A 50 21.68 -41.55 -24.34
C SER A 50 21.60 -42.05 -22.85
N MET A 51 20.65 -42.88 -22.35
CA MET A 51 19.71 -43.88 -22.92
C MET A 51 20.47 -45.12 -23.44
N GLU A 52 20.34 -46.37 -22.97
CA GLU A 52 19.27 -47.05 -22.22
C GLU A 52 19.75 -48.45 -21.71
N TYR A 53 18.90 -49.20 -20.98
CA TYR A 53 18.92 -50.68 -20.70
C TYR A 53 20.01 -51.42 -19.87
N THR A 54 19.62 -51.73 -18.62
CA THR A 54 19.45 -53.07 -17.98
C THR A 54 20.31 -54.30 -18.34
N ILE A 55 21.04 -54.84 -17.35
CA ILE A 55 21.38 -56.30 -17.18
C ILE A 55 21.28 -56.62 -15.66
N LEU A 56 20.35 -57.41 -15.10
CA LEU A 56 20.06 -58.87 -15.10
C LEU A 56 20.91 -59.76 -14.14
N ARG A 57 20.21 -60.57 -13.30
CA ARG A 57 20.65 -61.71 -12.43
C ARG A 57 21.35 -61.31 -11.12
N LYS A 58 21.24 -62.01 -9.97
CA LYS A 58 20.46 -63.17 -9.44
C LYS A 58 20.57 -63.11 -7.88
N ALA A 59 19.86 -63.85 -6.99
CA ALA A 59 18.79 -64.86 -7.04
C ALA A 59 18.07 -64.93 -5.65
N GLY A 60 16.91 -65.61 -5.56
CA GLY A 60 16.27 -65.96 -4.28
C GLY A 60 14.79 -66.33 -4.46
N PHE A 61 14.42 -67.61 -4.25
CA PHE A 61 13.10 -68.14 -4.57
C PHE A 61 12.58 -69.02 -3.41
N SER A 62 11.33 -68.85 -3.01
CA SER A 62 10.58 -69.84 -2.22
C SER A 62 9.11 -69.84 -2.62
N LEU A 63 8.53 -71.05 -2.72
CA LEU A 63 7.15 -71.31 -3.12
C LEU A 63 6.16 -70.87 -1.99
N THR A 64 4.84 -70.68 -2.19
CA THR A 64 3.85 -71.65 -2.72
C THR A 64 2.46 -71.03 -2.97
N GLY A 65 1.77 -71.48 -4.04
CA GLY A 65 0.29 -71.61 -4.15
C GLY A 65 -0.57 -70.32 -4.21
N ILE A 66 -1.82 -70.30 -4.71
CA ILE A 66 -2.70 -71.28 -5.38
C ILE A 66 -3.50 -70.56 -6.51
N ARG A 67 -4.03 -71.31 -7.49
CA ARG A 67 -4.81 -70.84 -8.66
C ARG A 67 -6.30 -70.56 -8.36
N GLY A 68 -6.96 -69.75 -9.21
CA GLY A 68 -8.43 -69.71 -9.37
C GLY A 68 -8.93 -68.32 -9.77
N MET A 69 -9.05 -67.99 -11.06
CA MET A 69 -10.21 -68.21 -11.96
C MET A 69 -11.39 -67.25 -11.72
N CYS A 70 -11.85 -66.60 -12.81
CA CYS A 70 -12.96 -65.65 -12.84
C CYS A 70 -14.32 -66.34 -12.90
N THR A 71 -15.40 -65.67 -12.45
CA THR A 71 -16.71 -65.65 -13.16
C THR A 71 -17.56 -64.46 -12.73
N SER A 72 -18.39 -63.97 -13.66
CA SER A 72 -19.36 -62.87 -13.53
C SER A 72 -20.74 -63.31 -13.04
N MET A 73 -21.51 -62.42 -12.40
CA MET A 73 -22.99 -62.33 -12.50
C MET A 73 -23.48 -60.90 -12.22
N LEU A 74 -24.65 -60.53 -12.76
CA LEU A 74 -25.33 -59.22 -12.65
C LEU A 74 -26.72 -59.36 -12.01
N SER A 75 -27.34 -58.22 -11.64
CA SER A 75 -28.76 -58.01 -11.23
C SER A 75 -29.17 -58.48 -9.82
N SER A 76 -30.17 -57.89 -9.13
CA SER A 76 -30.92 -56.63 -9.29
C SER A 76 -31.51 -56.22 -7.93
N GLU A 77 -31.79 -54.92 -7.71
CA GLU A 77 -32.69 -54.35 -6.67
C GLU A 77 -32.39 -54.69 -5.18
N SER A 78 -32.74 -53.89 -4.15
CA SER A 78 -33.30 -52.54 -4.03
C SER A 78 -33.09 -52.05 -2.59
N SER A 79 -32.65 -50.80 -2.36
CA SER A 79 -33.11 -49.94 -1.24
C SER A 79 -32.37 -48.59 -1.21
N GLU A 80 -33.17 -47.53 -1.02
CA GLU A 80 -32.81 -46.22 -0.46
C GLU A 80 -31.44 -45.63 -0.80
N GLY A 81 -31.35 -45.03 -1.98
CA GLY A 81 -30.31 -44.05 -2.32
C GLY A 81 -30.48 -42.78 -1.48
N SER A 82 -29.87 -42.76 -0.29
CA SER A 82 -29.67 -41.55 0.48
C SER A 82 -28.91 -40.52 -0.37
N PHE A 83 -29.37 -39.27 -0.39
CA PHE A 83 -28.63 -38.18 -1.03
C PHE A 83 -27.24 -38.09 -0.38
N PRO A 84 -26.14 -38.06 -1.16
CA PRO A 84 -24.80 -38.02 -0.60
C PRO A 84 -24.61 -36.74 0.22
N SER A 85 -24.46 -36.91 1.54
CA SER A 85 -24.33 -35.82 2.52
C SER A 85 -23.15 -34.88 2.26
N ASP A 86 -22.17 -35.32 1.46
CA ASP A 86 -20.98 -34.58 1.09
C ASP A 86 -21.27 -33.32 0.24
N LEU A 87 -22.45 -33.22 -0.37
CA LEU A 87 -22.91 -32.01 -1.08
C LEU A 87 -23.49 -30.93 -0.14
N LEU A 88 -23.74 -31.26 1.13
CA LEU A 88 -24.14 -30.30 2.17
C LEU A 88 -22.99 -29.92 3.11
N SER A 89 -21.78 -30.39 2.83
CA SER A 89 -20.56 -29.85 3.43
C SER A 89 -20.34 -28.42 2.90
N ARG A 90 -20.45 -27.43 3.79
CA ARG A 90 -19.99 -26.06 3.58
C ARG A 90 -18.46 -26.06 3.42
N LYS A 91 -17.98 -26.49 2.26
CA LYS A 91 -16.64 -26.13 1.81
C LYS A 91 -16.63 -24.62 1.62
N GLU A 92 -15.65 -23.99 2.24
CA GLU A 92 -15.39 -22.56 2.16
C GLU A 92 -15.53 -22.08 0.72
N VAL A 93 -16.29 -21.00 0.51
CA VAL A 93 -16.20 -20.23 -0.74
C VAL A 93 -14.91 -19.41 -0.67
N GLN A 94 -13.78 -20.12 -0.66
CA GLN A 94 -12.56 -19.58 -1.21
C GLN A 94 -12.91 -19.24 -2.66
N VAL A 95 -12.94 -17.95 -2.97
CA VAL A 95 -13.18 -17.47 -4.34
C VAL A 95 -11.93 -17.83 -5.15
N LEU A 96 -11.87 -19.09 -5.56
CA LEU A 96 -11.03 -19.58 -6.64
C LEU A 96 -11.48 -18.84 -7.89
N THR A 97 -10.95 -17.65 -8.05
CA THR A 97 -11.20 -16.78 -9.18
C THR A 97 -10.66 -17.57 -10.39
N PRO A 98 -11.52 -18.08 -11.29
CA PRO A 98 -11.03 -18.78 -12.47
C PRO A 98 -10.15 -17.78 -13.24
N GLU A 99 -9.05 -18.23 -13.85
CA GLU A 99 -8.01 -17.35 -14.41
C GLU A 99 -8.58 -16.25 -15.32
N ARG A 100 -8.93 -15.11 -14.71
CA ARG A 100 -9.69 -14.06 -15.35
C ARG A 100 -8.70 -13.10 -15.98
N ALA A 101 -8.64 -13.12 -17.31
CA ALA A 101 -7.95 -12.09 -18.07
C ALA A 101 -8.49 -10.70 -17.69
N ILE A 102 -7.72 -9.97 -16.89
CA ILE A 102 -8.06 -8.67 -16.31
C ILE A 102 -8.20 -7.62 -17.42
N GLY A 103 -9.21 -6.75 -17.32
CA GLY A 103 -9.40 -5.63 -18.22
C GLY A 103 -10.36 -5.90 -19.37
N LYS A 104 -11.30 -6.85 -19.21
CA LYS A 104 -12.35 -7.13 -20.18
C LYS A 104 -13.60 -6.23 -20.02
N LEU A 105 -13.61 -5.34 -19.02
CA LEU A 105 -14.74 -4.48 -18.65
C LEU A 105 -16.02 -5.28 -18.39
N GLN A 106 -15.90 -6.52 -17.92
CA GLN A 106 -17.03 -7.38 -17.60
C GLN A 106 -17.52 -7.11 -16.17
N ASP A 107 -18.83 -7.07 -15.98
CA ASP A 107 -19.41 -6.96 -14.65
C ASP A 107 -18.92 -8.10 -13.74
N LEU A 108 -18.78 -7.81 -12.45
CA LEU A 108 -18.38 -8.78 -11.44
C LEU A 108 -19.51 -8.97 -10.44
N VAL A 109 -19.60 -10.15 -9.84
CA VAL A 109 -20.48 -10.39 -8.70
C VAL A 109 -19.59 -10.60 -7.48
N ILE A 110 -19.89 -9.89 -6.39
CA ILE A 110 -19.13 -9.96 -5.14
C ILE A 110 -20.08 -10.24 -3.96
N PRO A 111 -19.70 -11.11 -2.99
CA PRO A 111 -20.47 -11.26 -1.76
C PRO A 111 -20.46 -9.97 -0.95
N VAL A 112 -21.60 -9.68 -0.33
CA VAL A 112 -21.78 -8.58 0.62
C VAL A 112 -21.78 -9.17 2.02
N THR A 113 -20.92 -8.66 2.89
CA THR A 113 -20.79 -9.11 4.28
C THR A 113 -21.13 -7.98 5.26
N ASN A 114 -20.87 -8.22 6.56
CA ASN A 114 -21.03 -7.26 7.64
C ASN A 114 -19.89 -7.45 8.66
N PHE A 115 -19.74 -6.57 9.66
CA PHE A 115 -18.75 -6.70 10.75
C PHE A 115 -18.86 -8.00 11.58
N GLN A 116 -19.97 -8.73 11.47
CA GLN A 116 -20.18 -10.03 12.11
C GLN A 116 -19.83 -11.22 11.20
N ASN A 117 -19.30 -10.97 10.00
CA ASN A 117 -19.08 -11.95 8.93
C ASN A 117 -20.36 -12.70 8.51
N GLU A 118 -21.52 -12.05 8.63
CA GLU A 118 -22.79 -12.55 8.09
C GLU A 118 -22.91 -12.22 6.61
N ASP A 119 -23.25 -13.21 5.79
CA ASP A 119 -23.58 -13.01 4.37
C ASP A 119 -24.91 -12.26 4.22
N LYS A 120 -24.89 -11.11 3.53
CA LYS A 120 -26.07 -10.28 3.20
C LYS A 120 -26.47 -10.37 1.72
N GLY A 121 -25.96 -11.38 1.01
CA GLY A 121 -26.27 -11.65 -0.39
C GLY A 121 -25.14 -11.24 -1.34
N LEU A 122 -25.48 -11.01 -2.60
CA LEU A 122 -24.54 -10.69 -3.68
C LEU A 122 -24.83 -9.31 -4.26
N MET A 123 -23.79 -8.62 -4.72
CA MET A 123 -23.92 -7.34 -5.42
C MET A 123 -23.13 -7.36 -6.74
N VAL A 124 -23.70 -6.73 -7.78
CA VAL A 124 -23.04 -6.54 -9.07
C VAL A 124 -22.15 -5.29 -9.03
N LEU A 125 -20.90 -5.44 -9.46
CA LEU A 125 -19.92 -4.38 -9.67
C LEU A 125 -19.82 -4.07 -11.16
N ALA A 126 -19.97 -2.79 -11.53
CA ALA A 126 -19.87 -2.34 -12.91
C ALA A 126 -18.46 -2.58 -13.49
N GLY A 127 -18.36 -3.38 -14.55
CA GLY A 127 -17.11 -3.79 -15.19
C GLY A 127 -16.31 -2.62 -15.74
N ASP A 128 -16.98 -1.55 -16.18
CA ASP A 128 -16.32 -0.33 -16.66
C ASP A 128 -15.55 0.42 -15.54
N VAL A 129 -15.85 0.15 -14.26
CA VAL A 129 -15.20 0.75 -13.09
C VAL A 129 -14.23 -0.24 -12.42
N PHE A 130 -14.61 -1.51 -12.32
CA PHE A 130 -13.93 -2.53 -11.51
C PHE A 130 -13.20 -3.62 -12.33
N ASP A 131 -13.27 -3.63 -13.66
CA ASP A 131 -12.50 -4.52 -14.54
C ASP A 131 -11.83 -3.75 -15.69
N VAL A 132 -11.10 -2.67 -15.35
CA VAL A 132 -10.31 -1.86 -16.29
C VAL A 132 -8.88 -2.41 -16.40
N PRO A 133 -8.29 -2.49 -17.61
CA PRO A 133 -6.92 -3.00 -17.80
C PRO A 133 -5.89 -2.25 -16.95
N ILE A 134 -5.06 -3.02 -16.23
CA ILE A 134 -4.13 -2.49 -15.22
C ILE A 134 -3.01 -1.68 -15.88
N ARG A 135 -3.06 -0.35 -15.69
CA ARG A 135 -2.11 0.61 -16.27
C ARG A 135 -1.27 1.32 -15.23
N LYS A 136 -0.08 0.74 -14.98
CA LYS A 136 0.92 1.24 -14.01
C LYS A 136 1.36 2.68 -14.30
N ASP A 137 1.41 3.07 -15.58
CA ASP A 137 1.81 4.41 -16.03
C ASP A 137 0.84 5.52 -15.55
N ILE A 138 -0.46 5.26 -15.62
CA ILE A 138 -1.51 6.19 -15.18
C ILE A 138 -1.52 6.31 -13.65
N ILE A 139 -1.42 5.17 -12.95
CA ILE A 139 -1.34 5.13 -11.49
C ILE A 139 -0.16 5.96 -10.98
N HIS A 140 1.04 5.74 -11.52
CA HIS A 140 2.24 6.49 -11.16
C HIS A 140 2.09 8.00 -11.39
N ARG A 141 1.49 8.43 -12.53
CA ARG A 141 1.20 9.85 -12.82
C ARG A 141 0.22 10.46 -11.80
N VAL A 142 -0.85 9.75 -11.44
CA VAL A 142 -1.84 10.23 -10.46
C VAL A 142 -1.25 10.31 -9.05
N VAL A 143 -0.48 9.31 -8.62
CA VAL A 143 0.19 9.32 -7.30
C VAL A 143 1.22 10.46 -7.21
N ARG A 144 2.07 10.65 -8.22
CA ARG A 144 3.01 11.78 -8.26
C ARG A 144 2.29 13.13 -8.20
N TRP A 145 1.17 13.25 -8.90
CA TRP A 145 0.32 14.45 -8.84
C TRP A 145 -0.25 14.70 -7.44
N GLN A 146 -0.77 13.67 -6.77
CA GLN A 146 -1.28 13.78 -5.39
C GLN A 146 -0.19 14.20 -4.39
N LEU A 147 0.97 13.54 -4.45
CA LEU A 147 2.10 13.83 -3.56
C LEU A 147 2.66 15.24 -3.79
N ALA A 148 2.87 15.66 -5.05
CA ALA A 148 3.35 16.99 -5.36
C ALA A 148 2.34 18.09 -4.96
N LYS A 149 1.03 17.84 -5.10
CA LYS A 149 -0.02 18.77 -4.65
C LYS A 149 -0.09 18.93 -3.13
N ARG A 150 0.38 17.95 -2.35
CA ARG A 150 0.42 18.00 -0.88
C ARG A 150 1.60 18.83 -0.32
N GLN A 151 2.63 19.09 -1.13
CA GLN A 151 3.84 19.77 -0.68
C GLN A 151 3.63 21.28 -0.53
N GLN A 152 3.98 21.83 0.64
CA GLN A 152 3.83 23.26 0.95
C GLN A 152 4.95 24.13 0.34
N GLY A 153 6.18 23.61 0.26
CA GLY A 153 7.31 24.30 -0.38
C GLY A 153 7.80 25.56 0.35
N THR A 154 7.83 25.56 1.68
CA THR A 154 8.24 26.69 2.54
C THR A 154 9.76 26.88 2.68
N HIS A 155 10.57 26.12 1.95
CA HIS A 155 12.02 26.25 1.98
C HIS A 155 12.46 27.64 1.48
N SER A 156 13.29 28.33 2.26
CA SER A 156 13.82 29.65 1.88
C SER A 156 15.25 29.82 2.39
N THR A 157 16.16 30.15 1.47
CA THR A 157 17.50 30.65 1.80
C THR A 157 17.59 32.15 1.56
N LYS A 158 18.54 32.81 2.25
CA LYS A 158 18.83 34.22 2.05
C LYS A 158 19.76 34.42 0.85
N THR A 159 19.27 35.20 -0.10
CA THR A 159 20.03 35.78 -1.21
C THR A 159 20.83 37.00 -0.73
N ILE A 160 21.71 37.53 -1.57
CA ILE A 160 22.66 38.59 -1.21
C ILE A 160 22.00 39.88 -0.70
N SER A 161 20.77 40.17 -1.15
CA SER A 161 19.96 41.30 -0.67
C SER A 161 19.36 41.07 0.72
N GLU A 162 19.01 39.82 1.06
CA GLU A 162 18.34 39.43 2.33
C GLU A 162 19.33 39.09 3.46
N VAL A 163 20.60 38.84 3.13
CA VAL A 163 21.67 38.68 4.13
C VAL A 163 21.96 40.04 4.78
N SER A 164 21.90 40.07 6.11
CA SER A 164 22.25 41.25 6.91
C SER A 164 23.75 41.52 6.82
N GLY A 165 24.12 42.80 6.66
CA GLY A 165 25.51 43.24 6.53
C GLY A 165 25.63 44.50 5.69
N THR A 166 26.82 45.11 5.68
CA THR A 166 27.03 46.38 5.00
C THR A 166 26.93 46.27 3.46
N GLY A 167 26.40 47.33 2.84
CA GLY A 167 26.47 47.56 1.39
C GLY A 167 27.79 48.22 0.95
N ARG A 168 28.60 48.72 1.89
CA ARG A 168 29.87 49.41 1.58
C ARG A 168 30.90 48.43 0.99
N LYS A 169 31.62 48.87 -0.05
CA LYS A 169 32.74 48.12 -0.62
C LYS A 169 33.83 47.90 0.44
N PRO A 170 34.33 46.66 0.65
CA PRO A 170 35.21 46.37 1.80
C PRO A 170 36.61 47.01 1.73
N TRP A 171 37.15 47.19 0.52
CA TRP A 171 38.43 47.86 0.26
C TRP A 171 38.46 48.44 -1.17
N PRO A 172 39.36 49.40 -1.49
CA PRO A 172 39.51 49.93 -2.84
C PRO A 172 39.82 48.84 -3.89
N GLN A 173 39.55 49.15 -5.17
CA GLN A 173 39.67 48.20 -6.28
C GLN A 173 41.12 47.77 -6.60
N LYS A 174 42.11 48.56 -6.15
CA LYS A 174 43.55 48.39 -6.33
C LYS A 174 44.27 48.85 -5.04
N GLY A 175 45.55 48.49 -4.89
CA GLY A 175 46.43 48.97 -3.81
C GLY A 175 46.57 48.03 -2.59
N THR A 176 45.64 47.10 -2.35
CA THR A 176 45.66 46.24 -1.15
C THR A 176 46.29 44.86 -1.33
N GLY A 177 46.68 44.46 -2.55
CA GLY A 177 47.21 43.12 -2.84
C GLY A 177 46.23 41.94 -2.69
N ARG A 178 45.02 42.18 -2.18
CA ARG A 178 43.99 41.16 -1.95
C ARG A 178 43.09 40.95 -3.17
N ALA A 179 42.36 39.82 -3.19
CA ALA A 179 41.28 39.57 -4.15
C ALA A 179 40.25 40.72 -4.18
N ARG A 180 39.69 41.00 -5.36
CA ARG A 180 38.75 42.10 -5.57
C ARG A 180 37.33 41.68 -5.17
N HIS A 181 36.72 42.39 -4.24
CA HIS A 181 35.33 42.13 -3.83
C HIS A 181 34.46 43.39 -3.84
N GLY A 182 33.16 43.19 -4.07
CA GLY A 182 32.13 44.23 -4.03
C GLY A 182 31.41 44.30 -2.68
N SER A 183 31.18 43.16 -2.03
CA SER A 183 30.55 43.06 -0.70
C SER A 183 31.06 41.79 0.01
N LEU A 184 31.05 41.80 1.35
CA LEU A 184 31.33 40.62 2.20
C LEU A 184 30.14 39.66 2.29
N ARG A 185 28.96 40.03 1.75
CA ARG A 185 27.76 39.17 1.73
C ARG A 185 27.75 38.15 0.58
N GLY A 186 28.79 38.14 -0.25
CA GLY A 186 28.94 37.19 -1.37
C GLY A 186 29.08 35.74 -0.90
N PRO A 187 28.72 34.76 -1.75
CA PRO A 187 28.65 33.34 -1.39
C PRO A 187 29.99 32.70 -1.01
N GLN A 188 31.10 33.26 -1.50
CA GLN A 188 32.45 32.80 -1.19
C GLN A 188 32.89 33.14 0.25
N PHE A 189 32.13 33.99 0.95
CA PHE A 189 32.41 34.37 2.32
C PHE A 189 31.61 33.52 3.32
N ARG A 190 32.22 33.23 4.47
CA ARG A 190 31.53 32.61 5.60
C ARG A 190 30.33 33.46 6.02
N THR A 191 29.17 32.81 6.22
CA THR A 191 27.89 33.49 6.53
C THR A 191 27.37 34.40 5.39
N GLY A 192 27.93 34.26 4.18
CA GLY A 192 27.43 34.89 2.96
C GLY A 192 26.13 34.28 2.44
N ALA A 193 25.63 34.82 1.32
CA ALA A 193 24.40 34.38 0.70
C ALA A 193 24.51 33.03 -0.02
N VAL A 194 23.38 32.34 -0.17
CA VAL A 194 23.30 31.11 -0.99
C VAL A 194 22.95 31.49 -2.43
N MET A 195 23.77 31.09 -3.41
CA MET A 195 23.55 31.44 -4.84
C MET A 195 22.34 30.72 -5.44
N HIS A 196 22.38 29.39 -5.49
CA HIS A 196 21.33 28.55 -6.05
C HIS A 196 20.57 27.85 -4.91
N GLY A 197 20.19 28.64 -3.92
CA GLY A 197 19.46 28.15 -2.76
C GLY A 197 17.94 28.07 -3.02
N PRO A 198 17.23 27.17 -2.30
CA PRO A 198 15.79 27.05 -2.43
C PRO A 198 15.03 28.34 -2.06
N LYS A 199 13.99 28.64 -2.82
CA LYS A 199 13.03 29.72 -2.56
C LYS A 199 11.60 29.18 -2.47
N PRO A 200 10.71 29.81 -1.67
CA PRO A 200 9.37 29.31 -1.47
C PRO A 200 8.61 29.22 -2.80
N ARG A 201 8.09 28.03 -3.11
CA ARG A 201 7.42 27.74 -4.38
C ARG A 201 6.40 26.64 -4.25
N SER A 202 5.35 26.68 -5.06
CA SER A 202 4.45 25.53 -5.17
C SER A 202 5.10 24.41 -5.99
N HIS A 203 4.89 23.17 -5.55
CA HIS A 203 5.23 21.96 -6.32
C HIS A 203 4.01 21.40 -7.07
N ALA A 204 2.82 21.98 -6.89
CA ALA A 204 1.59 21.47 -7.46
C ALA A 204 1.52 21.70 -8.98
N PHE A 205 1.27 20.62 -9.72
CA PHE A 205 0.92 20.67 -11.14
C PHE A 205 -0.52 20.22 -11.38
N LYS A 206 -1.07 20.50 -12.57
CA LYS A 206 -2.45 20.10 -12.94
C LYS A 206 -2.43 18.75 -13.68
N LEU A 207 -3.49 17.95 -13.49
CA LEU A 207 -3.71 16.69 -14.20
C LEU A 207 -5.18 16.59 -14.66
N ASN A 208 -5.38 16.16 -15.90
CA ASN A 208 -6.68 16.16 -16.58
C ASN A 208 -7.75 15.41 -15.77
N LYS A 209 -8.98 15.96 -15.70
CA LYS A 209 -10.11 15.38 -14.95
C LYS A 209 -10.33 13.90 -15.34
N LYS A 210 -10.29 13.57 -16.64
CA LYS A 210 -10.40 12.19 -17.19
C LYS A 210 -9.29 11.24 -16.67
N VAL A 211 -8.03 11.67 -16.70
CA VAL A 211 -6.88 10.84 -16.24
C VAL A 211 -6.97 10.55 -14.74
N ARG A 212 -7.45 11.52 -13.94
CA ARG A 212 -7.67 11.31 -12.49
C ARG A 212 -8.78 10.30 -12.20
N ARG A 213 -9.90 10.33 -12.93
CA ARG A 213 -10.96 9.30 -12.82
C ARG A 213 -10.45 7.92 -13.27
N LEU A 214 -9.76 7.85 -14.40
CA LEU A 214 -9.19 6.60 -14.93
C LEU A 214 -8.20 5.96 -13.95
N GLY A 215 -7.34 6.76 -13.30
CA GLY A 215 -6.46 6.25 -12.24
C GLY A 215 -7.22 5.69 -11.02
N LEU A 216 -8.39 6.23 -10.68
CA LEU A 216 -9.23 5.65 -9.62
C LEU A 216 -9.85 4.32 -10.07
N LYS A 217 -10.37 4.25 -11.30
CA LYS A 217 -10.90 2.99 -11.88
C LYS A 217 -9.85 1.88 -11.87
N ILE A 218 -8.63 2.16 -12.34
CA ILE A 218 -7.52 1.20 -12.35
C ILE A 218 -7.16 0.75 -10.92
N ALA A 219 -7.17 1.66 -9.93
CA ALA A 219 -6.87 1.31 -8.54
C ALA A 219 -7.95 0.42 -7.89
N LEU A 220 -9.23 0.69 -8.19
CA LEU A 220 -10.36 -0.15 -7.76
C LEU A 220 -10.32 -1.51 -8.46
N SER A 221 -10.04 -1.54 -9.78
CA SER A 221 -9.92 -2.77 -10.56
C SER A 221 -8.77 -3.66 -10.05
N ALA A 222 -7.63 -3.05 -9.67
CA ALA A 222 -6.52 -3.80 -9.07
C ALA A 222 -6.91 -4.43 -7.72
N ARG A 223 -7.62 -3.70 -6.84
CA ARG A 223 -8.09 -4.26 -5.55
C ARG A 223 -9.16 -5.34 -5.72
N ALA A 224 -10.04 -5.21 -6.71
CA ALA A 224 -11.00 -6.26 -7.08
C ALA A 224 -10.30 -7.51 -7.63
N ALA A 225 -9.34 -7.35 -8.55
CA ALA A 225 -8.57 -8.46 -9.11
C ALA A 225 -7.65 -9.15 -8.10
N GLU A 226 -7.17 -8.44 -7.07
CA GLU A 226 -6.43 -9.02 -5.94
C GLU A 226 -7.34 -9.71 -4.90
N GLY A 227 -8.67 -9.65 -5.03
CA GLY A 227 -9.62 -10.16 -4.01
C GLY A 227 -9.67 -9.35 -2.71
N LYS A 228 -8.95 -8.22 -2.63
CA LYS A 228 -8.80 -7.39 -1.40
C LYS A 228 -9.82 -6.26 -1.30
N LEU A 229 -10.83 -6.26 -2.17
CA LEU A 229 -12.01 -5.42 -2.08
C LEU A 229 -13.10 -6.20 -1.36
N LEU A 230 -13.58 -5.69 -0.22
CA LEU A 230 -14.74 -6.23 0.50
C LEU A 230 -15.89 -5.22 0.42
N VAL A 231 -17.10 -5.71 0.21
CA VAL A 231 -18.32 -4.89 0.22
C VAL A 231 -19.15 -5.21 1.44
N PHE A 232 -19.51 -4.18 2.20
CA PHE A 232 -20.38 -4.28 3.37
C PHE A 232 -21.76 -3.73 3.05
N ASP A 233 -22.80 -4.31 3.64
CA ASP A 233 -24.17 -3.81 3.50
C ASP A 233 -24.31 -2.42 4.17
N ASP A 234 -23.92 -2.34 5.44
CA ASP A 234 -23.91 -1.12 6.25
C ASP A 234 -22.60 -1.04 7.07
N LEU A 235 -22.19 0.16 7.45
CA LEU A 235 -20.98 0.44 8.25
C LEU A 235 -21.29 0.96 9.66
N LYS A 236 -22.57 0.98 10.08
CA LYS A 236 -22.98 1.38 11.43
C LYS A 236 -22.46 0.44 12.52
N LEU A 237 -22.00 1.02 13.63
CA LEU A 237 -21.60 0.29 14.83
C LEU A 237 -22.55 0.61 15.99
N ALA A 238 -23.00 -0.43 16.71
CA ALA A 238 -23.80 -0.28 17.93
C ALA A 238 -23.01 0.33 19.12
N THR A 239 -21.68 0.43 19.04
CA THR A 239 -20.84 1.02 20.09
C THR A 239 -19.52 1.53 19.52
N HIS A 240 -19.07 2.70 19.97
CA HIS A 240 -17.79 3.34 19.63
C HIS A 240 -16.53 2.63 20.20
N LYS A 241 -16.63 1.38 20.66
CA LYS A 241 -15.50 0.66 21.30
C LYS A 241 -14.50 0.20 20.23
N THR A 242 -13.28 0.74 20.30
CA THR A 242 -12.15 0.38 19.42
C THR A 242 -11.90 -1.13 19.37
N LYS A 243 -12.06 -1.84 20.51
CA LYS A 243 -11.90 -3.30 20.62
C LYS A 243 -12.70 -4.07 19.56
N ASN A 244 -13.90 -3.62 19.20
CA ASN A 244 -14.76 -4.29 18.23
C ASN A 244 -14.14 -4.28 16.82
N ILE A 245 -13.55 -3.15 16.43
CA ILE A 245 -12.83 -3.02 15.16
C ILE A 245 -11.50 -3.78 15.20
N VAL A 246 -10.78 -3.75 16.32
CA VAL A 246 -9.54 -4.52 16.48
C VAL A 246 -9.82 -6.03 16.34
N SER A 247 -10.84 -6.56 17.02
CA SER A 247 -11.22 -7.97 16.88
C SER A 247 -11.65 -8.35 15.47
N TYR A 248 -12.33 -7.44 14.76
CA TYR A 248 -12.71 -7.67 13.37
C TYR A 248 -11.48 -7.73 12.44
N VAL A 249 -10.57 -6.75 12.53
CA VAL A 249 -9.36 -6.73 11.70
C VAL A 249 -8.42 -7.90 12.05
N SER A 250 -8.40 -8.36 13.30
CA SER A 250 -7.67 -9.58 13.70
C SER A 250 -8.26 -10.89 13.15
N GLN A 251 -9.50 -10.89 12.64
CA GLN A 251 -10.09 -12.03 11.91
C GLN A 251 -9.81 -11.96 10.40
N MET A 252 -9.32 -10.82 9.90
CA MET A 252 -8.98 -10.64 8.50
C MET A 252 -7.54 -11.07 8.24
N ASP A 253 -7.35 -12.34 7.87
CA ASP A 253 -6.06 -12.86 7.46
C ASP A 253 -5.40 -11.99 6.38
N GLU A 254 -4.06 -12.00 6.37
CA GLU A 254 -3.18 -11.28 5.44
C GLU A 254 -3.25 -9.72 5.43
N SER A 255 -4.19 -9.08 6.12
CA SER A 255 -4.35 -7.61 6.06
C SER A 255 -3.53 -6.86 7.13
N LYS A 256 -2.62 -5.96 6.71
CA LYS A 256 -1.83 -5.12 7.65
C LYS A 256 -2.41 -3.71 7.80
N LYS A 257 -3.09 -3.22 6.75
CA LYS A 257 -3.74 -1.91 6.72
C LYS A 257 -5.07 -1.98 5.99
N VAL A 258 -6.11 -1.43 6.61
CA VAL A 258 -7.48 -1.43 6.12
C VAL A 258 -7.94 -0.01 5.80
N LEU A 259 -8.47 0.20 4.60
CA LEU A 259 -9.16 1.44 4.23
C LEU A 259 -10.67 1.18 4.19
N VAL A 260 -11.42 1.79 5.10
CA VAL A 260 -12.89 1.76 5.10
C VAL A 260 -13.41 2.98 4.35
N VAL A 261 -14.34 2.77 3.43
CA VAL A 261 -14.97 3.82 2.63
C VAL A 261 -16.47 3.78 2.82
N ASP A 262 -17.02 4.86 3.36
CA ASP A 262 -18.46 5.03 3.50
C ASP A 262 -19.03 5.97 2.44
N GLY A 263 -20.29 5.78 2.05
CA GLY A 263 -20.93 6.53 0.98
C GLY A 263 -21.41 7.91 1.41
N GLY A 264 -21.72 8.09 2.70
CA GLY A 264 -22.26 9.31 3.29
C GLY A 264 -21.28 10.11 4.16
N PRO A 265 -21.80 10.96 5.07
CA PRO A 265 -21.02 11.43 6.21
C PRO A 265 -20.68 10.23 7.11
N ILE A 266 -19.44 10.15 7.58
CA ILE A 266 -18.98 9.04 8.42
C ILE A 266 -19.75 9.03 9.75
N ASP A 267 -20.34 7.87 10.09
CA ASP A 267 -20.98 7.61 11.38
C ASP A 267 -20.06 7.94 12.58
N GLU A 268 -20.64 8.52 13.63
CA GLU A 268 -19.86 8.99 14.79
C GLU A 268 -19.25 7.83 15.57
N ASN A 269 -19.98 6.71 15.73
CA ASN A 269 -19.43 5.53 16.42
C ASN A 269 -18.28 4.92 15.63
N LEU A 270 -18.43 4.77 14.30
CA LEU A 270 -17.35 4.30 13.42
C LEU A 270 -16.12 5.21 13.48
N LYS A 271 -16.31 6.52 13.42
CA LYS A 271 -15.22 7.51 13.52
C LYS A 271 -14.49 7.42 14.86
N LEU A 272 -15.22 7.37 15.98
CA LEU A 272 -14.63 7.27 17.31
C LEU A 272 -13.92 5.92 17.54
N ALA A 273 -14.46 4.82 17.00
CA ALA A 273 -13.85 3.50 17.10
C ALA A 273 -12.57 3.33 16.25
N THR A 274 -12.39 4.15 15.21
CA THR A 274 -11.26 4.03 14.25
C THR A 274 -10.18 5.10 14.41
N GLN A 275 -10.51 6.31 14.89
CA GLN A 275 -9.56 7.44 14.96
C GLN A 275 -8.25 7.17 15.74
N ASN A 276 -8.25 6.19 16.66
CA ASN A 276 -7.09 5.82 17.47
C ASN A 276 -6.26 4.67 16.84
N LEU A 277 -6.73 4.06 15.75
CA LEU A 277 -6.08 2.93 15.08
C LEU A 277 -5.24 3.44 13.90
N HIS A 278 -3.92 3.30 13.98
CA HIS A 278 -3.01 3.80 12.94
C HIS A 278 -3.05 3.00 11.61
N TYR A 279 -3.61 1.79 11.65
CA TYR A 279 -3.73 0.88 10.51
C TYR A 279 -5.13 0.81 9.88
N VAL A 280 -6.16 1.39 10.53
CA VAL A 280 -7.51 1.52 9.98
C VAL A 280 -7.79 2.98 9.70
N ASN A 281 -8.01 3.34 8.44
CA ASN A 281 -8.44 4.69 8.07
C ASN A 281 -9.86 4.65 7.50
N VAL A 282 -10.68 5.63 7.87
CA VAL A 282 -12.04 5.80 7.33
C VAL A 282 -12.08 7.05 6.45
N LEU A 283 -12.61 6.93 5.24
CA LEU A 283 -12.84 8.05 4.32
C LEU A 283 -14.28 8.05 3.82
N PRO A 284 -14.90 9.22 3.56
CA PRO A 284 -16.12 9.28 2.78
C PRO A 284 -15.80 9.07 1.29
N SER A 285 -16.75 8.56 0.52
CA SER A 285 -16.64 8.25 -0.93
C SER A 285 -16.15 9.43 -1.78
N ILE A 286 -16.53 10.65 -1.39
CA ILE A 286 -16.07 11.92 -1.98
C ILE A 286 -14.54 12.13 -1.81
N GLY A 287 -13.97 11.70 -0.69
CA GLY A 287 -12.55 11.80 -0.36
C GLY A 287 -11.68 10.64 -0.87
N LEU A 288 -12.29 9.62 -1.49
CA LEU A 288 -11.58 8.45 -1.99
C LEU A 288 -10.53 8.83 -3.04
N ASN A 289 -9.32 8.31 -2.88
CA ASN A 289 -8.15 8.75 -3.62
C ASN A 289 -7.16 7.60 -3.87
N VAL A 290 -6.46 7.65 -5.02
CA VAL A 290 -5.56 6.56 -5.47
C VAL A 290 -4.44 6.25 -4.48
N TYR A 291 -3.75 7.27 -3.94
CA TYR A 291 -2.69 7.08 -2.95
C TYR A 291 -3.17 6.31 -1.71
N SER A 292 -4.33 6.63 -1.15
CA SER A 292 -4.89 5.89 -0.01
C SER A 292 -5.23 4.44 -0.38
N ILE A 293 -5.80 4.16 -1.55
CA ILE A 293 -6.12 2.78 -1.98
C ILE A 293 -4.84 1.91 -2.10
N LEU A 294 -3.73 2.51 -2.53
CA LEU A 294 -2.44 1.81 -2.68
C LEU A 294 -1.65 1.69 -1.37
N LEU A 295 -1.88 2.59 -0.41
CA LEU A 295 -1.22 2.60 0.91
C LEU A 295 -1.78 1.55 1.88
N HIS A 296 -3.01 1.10 1.65
CA HIS A 296 -3.69 0.07 2.44
C HIS A 296 -3.81 -1.20 1.62
N ASP A 297 -3.76 -2.36 2.28
CA ASP A 297 -3.76 -3.65 1.62
C ASP A 297 -5.20 -4.04 1.24
N THR A 298 -6.13 -3.89 2.19
CA THR A 298 -7.56 -4.17 2.01
C THR A 298 -8.39 -2.90 1.92
N LEU A 299 -9.42 -2.95 1.10
CA LEU A 299 -10.38 -1.87 0.84
C LEU A 299 -11.78 -2.38 1.18
N VAL A 300 -12.36 -1.86 2.25
CA VAL A 300 -13.74 -2.14 2.67
C VAL A 300 -14.63 -0.99 2.21
N MET A 301 -15.74 -1.28 1.54
CA MET A 301 -16.66 -0.26 1.02
C MET A 301 -18.11 -0.57 1.39
N SER A 302 -18.90 0.41 1.84
CA SER A 302 -20.35 0.21 1.93
C SER A 302 -20.98 0.10 0.53
N ARG A 303 -22.12 -0.59 0.40
CA ARG A 303 -22.91 -0.65 -0.86
C ARG A 303 -23.22 0.75 -1.38
N ASP A 304 -23.59 1.67 -0.48
CA ASP A 304 -23.82 3.09 -0.80
C ASP A 304 -22.56 3.77 -1.35
N ALA A 305 -21.37 3.49 -0.79
CA ALA A 305 -20.11 3.99 -1.32
C ALA A 305 -19.85 3.48 -2.75
N VAL A 306 -20.10 2.20 -3.02
CA VAL A 306 -19.94 1.61 -4.36
C VAL A 306 -20.88 2.29 -5.36
N ASN A 307 -22.17 2.38 -5.04
CA ASN A 307 -23.18 2.99 -5.90
C ASN A 307 -22.81 4.44 -6.26
N LYS A 308 -22.48 5.27 -5.28
CA LYS A 308 -22.05 6.67 -5.48
C LYS A 308 -20.75 6.79 -6.28
N ILE A 309 -19.85 5.81 -6.18
CA ILE A 309 -18.62 5.80 -6.96
C ILE A 309 -18.88 5.42 -8.42
N VAL A 310 -19.77 4.46 -8.68
CA VAL A 310 -20.23 4.10 -10.03
C VAL A 310 -20.94 5.28 -10.68
N GLU A 311 -21.93 5.87 -10.01
CA GLU A 311 -22.64 7.08 -10.45
C GLU A 311 -21.66 8.22 -10.80
N ARG A 312 -20.70 8.52 -9.91
CA ARG A 312 -19.67 9.54 -10.13
C ARG A 312 -18.76 9.23 -11.32
N MET A 313 -18.57 7.96 -11.69
CA MET A 313 -17.78 7.56 -12.85
C MET A 313 -18.56 7.68 -14.15
N HIS A 314 -19.83 7.28 -14.15
CA HIS A 314 -20.74 7.36 -15.30
C HIS A 314 -21.15 8.81 -15.61
N THR A 315 -21.41 9.63 -14.59
CA THR A 315 -21.77 11.05 -14.74
C THR A 315 -20.74 11.79 -15.60
N PRO A 316 -21.11 12.39 -16.75
CA PRO A 316 -20.15 13.00 -17.67
C PRO A 316 -19.36 14.14 -17.01
N ILE A 317 -18.14 14.35 -17.49
CA ILE A 317 -17.31 15.47 -17.02
C ILE A 317 -17.70 16.72 -17.81
N ASN A 318 -18.59 17.53 -17.24
CA ASN A 318 -18.83 18.89 -17.70
C ASN A 318 -17.50 19.68 -17.62
N ARG A 319 -17.19 20.40 -18.70
CA ARG A 319 -15.86 21.01 -18.92
C ARG A 319 -15.60 22.14 -17.93
#